data_AF-A0A955KYN7-F1
#
_entry.id   AF-A0A955KYN7-F1
#
_cell.length_a   1.000
_cell.length_b   1.000
_cell.length_c   1.000
_cell.angle_alpha   90.00
_cell.angle_beta   90.00
_cell.angle_gamma   90.00
#
_symmetry.space_group_name_H-M   'P 1'
#
loop_
_entity.id
_entity.type
_entity.pdbx_description
1 polymer ?
#
loop_
_entity_poly.entity_id
_entity_poly.type
_entity_poly.pdbx_seq_one_letter_code
_entity_poly.pdbx_strand_id
1 'polypeptide(L)' 'MFSLHAKLIALAARGGDDPSANPALFEAIAKARKENVPNDNIDRAIARGSGKDKDASEIVEMIYEGYTA' A
#
# COMPACT_ATOMS: atom_id res chain seq x y z
N MET A 1 -5.29 4.21 12.90
CA MET A 1 -5.64 4.55 11.50
C MET A 1 -4.43 4.63 10.54
N PHE A 2 -3.22 4.22 10.93
CA PHE A 2 -2.04 4.26 10.03
C PHE A 2 -1.82 2.98 9.22
N SER A 3 -2.22 1.81 9.75
CA SER A 3 -1.93 0.52 9.11
C SER A 3 -2.75 0.24 7.84
N LEU A 4 -3.95 0.83 7.71
CA LEU A 4 -4.78 0.68 6.50
C LEU A 4 -4.13 1.38 5.30
N HIS A 5 -3.74 2.65 5.45
CA HIS A 5 -3.09 3.43 4.40
C HIS A 5 -1.77 2.78 3.94
N ALA A 6 -0.96 2.30 4.89
CA ALA A 6 0.28 1.60 4.56
C ALA A 6 0.03 0.31 3.75
N LYS A 7 -1.03 -0.44 4.04
CA LYS A 7 -1.40 -1.63 3.24
C LYS A 7 -1.85 -1.25 1.83
N LEU A 8 -2.67 -0.21 1.68
CA LEU A 8 -3.14 0.25 0.38
C LEU A 8 -2.01 0.77 -0.50
N ILE A 9 -1.08 1.53 0.07
CA ILE A 9 0.13 2.00 -0.62
C ILE A 9 1.01 0.82 -1.04
N ALA A 10 1.23 -0.14 -0.13
CA ALA A 10 2.03 -1.33 -0.45
C ALA A 10 1.37 -2.19 -1.53
N LEU A 11 0.04 -2.32 -1.54
CA LEU A 11 -0.67 -3.03 -2.60
C LEU A 11 -0.52 -2.30 -3.94
N ALA A 12 -0.73 -0.98 -3.96
CA ALA A 12 -0.60 -0.17 -5.17
C ALA A 12 0.83 -0.18 -5.73
N ALA A 13 1.85 -0.12 -4.86
CA ALA A 13 3.26 -0.11 -5.25
C ALA A 13 3.75 -1.42 -5.89
N ARG A 14 2.96 -2.50 -5.88
CA ARG A 14 3.25 -3.72 -6.66
C ARG A 14 3.26 -3.49 -8.16
N GLY A 15 2.45 -2.53 -8.63
CA GLY A 15 2.40 -2.13 -10.04
C GLY A 15 3.55 -1.23 -10.48
N GLY A 16 4.48 -0.90 -9.57
CA GLY A 16 5.54 0.08 -9.77
C GLY A 16 5.57 1.10 -8.63
N ASP A 17 6.77 1.54 -8.28
CA ASP A 17 7.06 2.45 -7.17
C ASP A 17 6.99 3.94 -7.53
N ASP A 18 6.81 4.26 -8.82
CA ASP A 18 6.70 5.63 -9.31
C ASP A 18 5.22 6.09 -9.31
N PRO A 19 4.82 7.07 -8.45
CA PRO A 19 3.46 7.60 -8.43
C PRO A 19 3.05 8.31 -9.72
N SER A 20 4.01 8.80 -10.52
CA SER A 20 3.71 9.45 -11.81
C SER A 20 3.35 8.42 -12.89
N ALA A 21 3.87 7.20 -12.80
CA ALA A 21 3.56 6.09 -13.69
C ALA A 21 2.43 5.17 -13.16
N ASN A 22 2.05 5.31 -11.89
CA ASN A 22 1.08 4.47 -11.21
C ASN A 22 -0.04 5.32 -10.54
N PRO A 23 -1.17 5.55 -11.25
CA PRO A 23 -2.29 6.34 -10.74
C PRO A 23 -2.88 5.81 -9.42
N ALA A 24 -2.91 4.48 -9.24
CA ALA A 24 -3.40 3.87 -8.01
C ALA A 24 -2.49 4.19 -6.82
N LEU A 25 -1.17 4.22 -7.05
CA LEU A 25 -0.20 4.63 -6.03
C LEU A 25 -0.34 6.11 -5.69
N PHE A 26 -0.50 6.97 -6.70
CA PHE A 26 -0.73 8.39 -6.49
C PHE A 26 -1.96 8.66 -5.61
N GLU A 27 -3.08 8.03 -5.91
CA GLU A 27 -4.32 8.19 -5.13
C GLU A 27 -4.15 7.69 -3.69
N ALA A 28 -3.51 6.53 -3.49
CA ALA A 28 -3.24 5.98 -2.17
C ALA A 28 -2.36 6.92 -1.32
N ILE A 29 -1.33 7.52 -1.93
CA ILE A 29 -0.45 8.50 -1.27
C ILE A 29 -1.23 9.78 -0.93
N ALA A 30 -2.04 10.28 -1.85
CA ALA A 30 -2.83 11.49 -1.64
C ALA A 30 -3.82 11.33 -0.47
N LYS A 31 -4.49 10.18 -0.40
CA LYS A 31 -5.39 9.83 0.70
C LYS A 31 -4.64 9.70 2.04
N ALA A 32 -3.49 9.05 2.03
CA ALA A 32 -2.64 8.93 3.22
C ALA A 32 -2.16 10.30 3.75
N ARG A 33 -1.75 11.21 2.85
CA ARG A 33 -1.37 12.58 3.23
C ARG A 33 -2.54 13.37 3.81
N LYS A 34 -3.75 13.21 3.25
CA LYS A 34 -4.97 13.85 3.78
C LYS A 34 -5.29 13.40 5.21
N GLU A 35 -4.97 12.14 5.53
CA GLU A 35 -5.16 11.54 6.86
C GLU A 35 -3.95 11.71 7.80
N ASN A 36 -3.03 12.64 7.48
CA ASN A 36 -1.84 12.95 8.27
C ASN A 36 -0.91 11.75 8.53
N VAL A 37 -0.84 10.81 7.58
CA VAL A 37 0.17 9.73 7.62
C VAL A 37 1.56 10.36 7.39
N PRO A 38 2.55 10.13 8.27
CA PRO A 38 3.92 10.62 8.05
C PRO A 38 4.52 10.09 6.75
N ASN A 39 5.29 10.94 6.05
CA ASN A 39 5.92 10.57 4.78
C ASN A 39 6.83 9.32 4.89
N ASP A 40 7.56 9.17 6.00
CA ASP A 40 8.39 7.97 6.25
C ASP A 40 7.56 6.66 6.23
N ASN A 41 6.33 6.69 6.75
CA ASN A 41 5.45 5.52 6.68
C ASN A 41 4.94 5.26 5.25
N ILE A 42 4.79 6.30 4.44
CA ILE A 42 4.43 6.19 3.02
C ILE A 42 5.60 5.56 2.26
N ASP A 43 6.81 6.08 2.42
CA ASP A 43 8.01 5.61 1.73
C ASP A 43 8.32 4.15 2.08
N ARG A 44 8.18 3.78 3.36
CA ARG A 44 8.30 2.38 3.81
C ARG A 44 7.25 1.47 3.19
N ALA A 45 6.01 1.95 3.02
CA ALA A 45 4.95 1.18 2.39
C ALA A 45 5.21 0.99 0.88
N ILE A 46 5.73 2.00 0.18
CA ILE A 46 6.13 1.91 -1.22
C ILE A 46 7.25 0.88 -1.39
N ALA A 47 8.31 0.98 -0.57
CA ALA A 47 9.44 0.06 -0.61
C ALA A 47 9.02 -1.40 -0.38
N ARG A 48 8.11 -1.62 0.58
CA ARG A 48 7.50 -2.92 0.86
C ARG A 48 6.69 -3.47 -0.31
N GLY A 49 5.88 -2.61 -0.95
CA GLY A 49 5.00 -3.01 -2.04
C GLY A 49 5.70 -3.28 -3.37
N SER A 50 6.75 -2.51 -3.66
CA SER A 50 7.55 -2.61 -4.89
C SER A 50 8.60 -3.71 -4.87
N GLY A 51 8.76 -4.43 -3.76
CA GLY A 51 9.76 -5.48 -3.60
C GLY A 51 11.19 -4.96 -3.45
N LYS A 52 11.38 -3.65 -3.25
CA LYS A 52 12.68 -3.06 -2.88
C LYS A 52 13.12 -3.46 -1.48
N ASP A 53 12.16 -3.76 -0.61
CA ASP A 53 12.39 -4.33 0.71
C ASP A 53 12.42 -5.87 0.58
N LYS A 54 13.62 -6.46 0.49
CA LYS A 54 13.80 -7.91 0.29
C LYS A 54 13.39 -8.74 1.51
N ASP A 55 13.27 -8.11 2.68
CA ASP A 55 12.82 -8.74 3.93
C ASP A 55 11.30 -8.55 4.16
N ALA A 56 10.60 -7.89 3.23
CA ALA A 56 9.16 -7.70 3.34
C ALA A 56 8.37 -9.00 3.12
N SER A 57 7.57 -9.36 4.12
CA SER A 57 6.60 -10.46 4.01
C SER A 57 5.61 -10.20 2.86
N GLU A 58 5.34 -11.23 2.05
CA GLU A 58 4.36 -11.14 0.97
C GLU A 58 2.96 -10.81 1.52
N ILE A 59 2.38 -9.70 1.04
CA ILE A 59 1.00 -9.32 1.37
C ILE A 59 0.05 -10.11 0.44
N VAL A 60 -0.48 -11.25 0.87
CA VAL A 60 -1.47 -11.98 0.07
C VAL A 60 -2.85 -11.40 0.32
N GLU A 61 -3.55 -11.00 -0.74
CA GLU A 61 -4.97 -10.66 -0.67
C GLU A 61 -5.77 -11.96 -0.63
N MET A 62 -6.49 -12.20 0.47
CA MET A 62 -7.31 -13.40 0.64
C MET A 62 -8.76 -12.96 0.82
N ILE A 63 -9.59 -13.28 -0.17
CA ILE A 63 -11.03 -13.01 -0.14
C ILE A 63 -11.68 -14.22 0.50
N TYR A 64 -12.29 -14.02 1.67
CA TYR A 64 -13.11 -15.04 2.32
C TYR A 64 -14.57 -14.80 1.97
N GLU A 65 -15.20 -15.74 1.29
CA GLU A 65 -16.65 -15.79 1.12
C GLU A 65 -17.24 -16.74 2.16
N GLY A 66 -18.16 -16.24 2.99
CA GLY A 66 -18.90 -17.03 3.96
C GLY A 66 -20.39 -17.01 3.62
N TYR A 67 -20.97 -18.18 3.35
CA TYR A 67 -22.42 -18.35 3.30
C TYR A 67 -22.93 -18.51 4.74
N THR A 68 -23.73 -17.57 5.22
CA THR A 68 -24.56 -17.76 6.43
C THR A 68 -25.90 -18.31 5.99
N ALA A 69 -26.30 -19.46 6.54
CA ALA A 69 -27.61 -20.08 6.29
C ALA A 69 -28.76 -19.30 6.94
#